data_AF-A0A9D6YDT1-F1
#
_entry.id   AF-A0A9D6YDT1-F1
#
_cell.length_a   1.000
_cell.length_b   1.000
_cell.length_c   1.000
_cell.angle_alpha   90.00
_cell.angle_beta   90.00
_cell.angle_gamma   90.00
#
_symmetry.space_group_name_H-M   'P 1'
#
loop_
_entity.id
_entity.type
_entity.pdbx_description
1 polymer ?
#
loop_
_entity_poly.entity_id
_entity_poly.type
_entity_poly.pdbx_seq_one_letter_code
_entity_poly.pdbx_strand_id
1 'polypeptide(L)'
;MVPLHPRLRLFLDLCDALAIAAETGAQQVQFALRKRRASSYRTRRPGSDSPMWNVFVLLMRDELRPLGSKVRLARYLGVPKQRINDFLTGRSRLPDAELTLRMIHWLTERADGRDPAL
;
A
#
# COMPACT_ATOMS: atom_id res chain seq x y z
N MET A 1 37.27 -34.87 -22.24
CA MET A 1 37.22 -33.98 -21.07
C MET A 1 38.45 -33.10 -21.10
N VAL A 2 38.28 -31.78 -21.12
CA VAL A 2 39.42 -30.84 -21.10
C VAL A 2 40.00 -30.84 -19.68
N PRO A 3 41.31 -31.12 -19.49
CA PRO A 3 41.92 -31.06 -18.17
C PRO A 3 41.90 -29.61 -17.66
N LEU A 4 41.11 -29.37 -16.61
CA LEU A 4 40.99 -28.07 -15.96
C LEU A 4 42.00 -27.99 -14.81
N HIS A 5 42.71 -26.85 -14.74
CA HIS A 5 43.61 -26.57 -13.64
C HIS A 5 42.84 -26.58 -12.30
N PRO A 6 43.38 -27.17 -11.22
CA PRO A 6 42.66 -27.36 -9.94
C PRO A 6 42.02 -26.09 -9.37
N ARG A 7 42.70 -24.93 -9.54
CA ARG A 7 42.15 -23.63 -9.13
C ARG A 7 40.90 -23.22 -9.91
N LEU A 8 40.87 -23.49 -11.22
CA LEU A 8 39.71 -23.16 -12.06
C LEU A 8 38.52 -24.07 -11.73
N ARG A 9 38.78 -25.32 -11.34
CA ARG A 9 37.74 -26.25 -10.88
C ARG A 9 37.04 -25.75 -9.62
N LEU A 10 37.79 -25.28 -8.63
CA LEU A 10 37.24 -24.69 -7.40
C LEU A 10 36.33 -23.49 -7.70
N PHE A 11 36.74 -22.63 -8.64
CA PHE A 11 35.93 -21.49 -9.05
C PHE A 11 34.63 -21.91 -9.74
N LEU A 12 34.68 -22.93 -10.60
CA LEU A 12 33.48 -23.46 -11.27
C LEU A 12 32.50 -24.08 -10.26
N ASP A 13 33.01 -24.90 -9.33
CA ASP A 13 32.18 -25.52 -8.29
C ASP A 13 31.48 -24.46 -7.41
N LEU A 14 32.16 -23.35 -7.13
CA LEU A 14 31.59 -22.23 -6.39
C LEU A 14 30.52 -21.49 -7.19
N CYS A 15 30.76 -21.25 -8.49
CA CYS A 15 29.77 -20.62 -9.37
C CYS A 15 28.51 -21.47 -9.50
N ASP A 16 28.64 -22.79 -9.60
CA ASP A 16 27.49 -23.71 -9.64
C ASP A 16 26.69 -23.65 -8.33
N ALA A 17 27.37 -23.66 -7.18
CA ALA A 17 26.72 -23.52 -5.88
C ALA A 17 25.96 -22.19 -5.74
N LEU A 18 26.54 -21.09 -6.23
CA LEU A 18 25.90 -19.78 -6.25
C LEU A 18 24.70 -19.72 -7.20
N ALA A 19 24.79 -20.34 -8.38
CA ALA A 19 23.69 -20.41 -9.33
C ALA A 19 22.49 -21.17 -8.73
N ILE A 20 22.74 -22.33 -8.12
CA ILE A 20 21.71 -23.13 -7.44
C ILE A 20 21.05 -22.34 -6.31
N ALA A 21 21.86 -21.63 -5.50
CA ALA A 21 21.35 -20.80 -4.41
C ALA A 21 20.49 -19.63 -4.93
N ALA A 22 20.91 -18.98 -6.01
CA ALA A 22 20.17 -17.89 -6.64
C ALA A 22 18.83 -18.35 -7.22
N GLU A 23 18.80 -19.49 -7.92
CA GLU A 23 17.58 -20.07 -8.46
C GLU A 23 16.59 -20.45 -7.34
N THR A 24 17.10 -21.11 -6.29
CA THR A 24 16.28 -21.52 -5.14
C THR A 24 15.72 -20.29 -4.40
N GLY A 25 16.54 -19.26 -4.19
CA GLY A 25 16.13 -18.00 -3.59
C GLY A 25 15.09 -17.26 -4.45
N ALA A 26 15.28 -17.22 -5.76
CA ALA A 26 14.32 -16.60 -6.69
C ALA A 26 12.96 -17.31 -6.66
N GLN A 27 12.94 -18.65 -6.63
CA GLN A 27 11.70 -19.41 -6.51
C GLN A 27 10.98 -19.10 -5.18
N GLN A 28 11.71 -19.11 -4.06
CA GLN A 28 11.12 -18.79 -2.75
C GLN A 28 10.54 -17.38 -2.70
N VAL A 29 11.24 -16.39 -3.27
CA VAL A 29 10.74 -15.02 -3.41
C VAL A 29 9.49 -14.97 -4.29
N GLN A 30 9.46 -15.68 -5.42
CA GLN A 30 8.26 -15.75 -6.26
C GLN A 30 7.07 -16.39 -5.52
N PHE A 31 7.29 -17.42 -4.71
CA PHE A 31 6.25 -18.03 -3.87
C PHE A 31 5.79 -17.09 -2.75
N ALA A 32 6.70 -16.32 -2.15
CA ALA A 32 6.36 -15.33 -1.13
C ALA A 32 5.59 -14.12 -1.71
N LEU A 33 5.93 -13.71 -2.93
CA LEU A 33 5.25 -12.64 -3.68
C LEU A 33 3.93 -13.09 -4.31
N ARG A 34 3.67 -14.41 -4.38
CA ARG A 34 2.41 -14.94 -4.92
C ARG A 34 1.25 -14.45 -4.05
N LYS A 35 0.45 -13.55 -4.61
CA LYS A 35 -0.75 -13.00 -3.94
C LYS A 35 -1.64 -14.15 -3.49
N ARG A 36 -1.84 -14.27 -2.17
CA ARG A 36 -2.89 -15.13 -1.61
C ARG A 36 -4.21 -14.70 -2.22
N ARG A 37 -4.95 -15.63 -2.84
CA ARG A 37 -6.32 -15.35 -3.31
C ARG A 37 -7.14 -14.89 -2.10
N ALA A 38 -7.59 -13.63 -2.13
CA ALA A 38 -8.47 -13.11 -1.10
C ALA A 38 -9.80 -13.88 -1.16
N SER A 39 -10.25 -14.39 -0.01
CA SER A 39 -11.62 -14.87 0.16
C SER A 39 -12.58 -13.76 -0.27
N SER A 40 -13.44 -14.04 -1.26
CA SER A 40 -14.45 -13.08 -1.69
C SER A 40 -15.42 -12.80 -0.54
N TYR A 41 -16.06 -11.62 -0.55
CA TYR A 41 -17.06 -11.14 0.42
C TYR A 41 -16.56 -10.59 1.77
N ARG A 42 -15.26 -10.30 1.96
CA ARG A 42 -14.81 -9.48 3.10
C ARG A 42 -14.66 -8.02 2.72
N THR A 43 -15.13 -7.11 3.58
CA THR A 43 -14.84 -5.66 3.47
C THR A 43 -13.34 -5.49 3.35
N ARG A 44 -12.87 -4.91 2.23
CA ARG A 44 -11.45 -4.72 1.98
C ARG A 44 -10.86 -3.84 3.09
N ARG A 45 -9.73 -4.28 3.63
CA ARG A 45 -8.96 -3.53 4.62
C ARG A 45 -7.74 -2.90 3.95
N PRO A 46 -7.38 -1.66 4.30
CA PRO A 46 -6.13 -1.04 3.87
C PRO A 46 -4.92 -1.93 4.21
N GLY A 47 -3.98 -2.07 3.29
CA GLY A 47 -2.79 -2.91 3.43
C GLY A 47 -1.87 -2.79 2.22
N SER A 48 -0.90 -3.72 2.09
CA SER A 48 0.01 -3.80 0.93
C SER A 48 -0.75 -3.89 -0.40
N ASP A 49 -1.95 -4.48 -0.38
CA ASP A 49 -2.80 -4.65 -1.57
C ASP A 49 -3.60 -3.38 -1.95
N SER A 50 -3.47 -2.28 -1.20
CA SER A 50 -4.14 -1.00 -1.47
C SER A 50 -3.14 0.18 -1.55
N PRO A 51 -2.15 0.13 -2.44
CA PRO A 51 -1.05 1.10 -2.45
C PRO A 51 -1.52 2.54 -2.73
N MET A 52 -2.44 2.74 -3.67
CA MET A 52 -2.99 4.07 -3.97
C MET A 52 -3.72 4.67 -2.78
N TRP A 53 -4.51 3.86 -2.07
CA TRP A 53 -5.20 4.29 -0.86
C TRP A 53 -4.20 4.68 0.25
N ASN A 54 -3.10 3.93 0.40
CA ASN A 54 -2.09 4.25 1.40
C ASN A 54 -1.45 5.62 1.14
N VAL A 55 -1.13 5.94 -0.12
CA VAL A 55 -0.61 7.27 -0.52
C VAL A 55 -1.66 8.34 -0.25
N PHE A 56 -2.90 8.10 -0.66
CA PHE A 56 -4.01 9.02 -0.43
C PHE A 56 -4.21 9.36 1.06
N VAL A 57 -4.15 8.35 1.94
CA VAL A 57 -4.26 8.55 3.39
C VAL A 57 -3.13 9.42 3.94
N LEU A 58 -1.91 9.32 3.39
CA LEU A 58 -0.79 10.17 3.80
C LEU A 58 -1.05 11.63 3.46
N LEU A 59 -1.50 11.91 2.23
CA LEU A 59 -1.85 13.27 1.79
C LEU A 59 -3.00 13.84 2.62
N MET A 60 -4.06 13.05 2.84
CA MET A 60 -5.18 13.45 3.69
C MET A 60 -4.77 13.76 5.13
N ARG A 61 -3.83 13.00 5.70
CA ARG A 61 -3.37 13.24 7.08
C ARG A 61 -2.59 14.54 7.20
N ASP A 62 -1.87 14.94 6.16
CA ASP A 62 -1.18 16.23 6.10
C ASP A 62 -2.18 17.38 6.17
N GLU A 63 -3.20 17.35 5.32
CA GLU A 63 -4.27 18.34 5.27
C GLU A 63 -5.16 18.40 6.52
N LEU A 64 -5.27 17.28 7.24
CA LEU A 64 -6.09 17.16 8.44
C LEU A 64 -5.34 17.50 9.73
N ARG A 65 -4.08 17.95 9.67
CA ARG A 65 -3.32 18.40 10.86
C ARG A 65 -3.97 19.58 11.59
N PRO A 66 -4.51 20.63 10.90
CA PRO A 66 -5.10 21.75 11.59
C PRO A 66 -6.32 21.33 12.44
N LEU A 67 -6.48 21.99 13.59
CA LEU A 67 -7.56 21.68 14.52
C LEU A 67 -8.92 21.89 13.83
N GLY A 68 -9.80 20.89 13.94
CA GLY A 68 -11.15 20.97 13.40
C GLY A 68 -11.30 20.58 11.91
N SER A 69 -10.21 20.45 11.14
CA SER A 69 -10.28 20.03 9.72
C SER A 69 -11.01 18.68 9.55
N LYS A 70 -10.80 17.75 10.49
CA LYS A 70 -11.49 16.45 10.48
C LYS A 70 -13.00 16.57 10.68
N VAL A 71 -13.45 17.54 11.47
CA VAL A 71 -14.88 17.80 11.69
C VAL A 71 -15.50 18.45 10.44
N ARG A 72 -14.78 19.36 9.79
CA ARG A 72 -15.21 19.96 8.52
C ARG A 72 -15.36 18.91 7.42
N LEU A 73 -14.36 18.05 7.25
CA LEU A 73 -14.45 16.91 6.34
C LEU A 73 -15.65 16.01 6.67
N ALA A 74 -15.90 15.73 7.96
CA ALA A 74 -17.06 14.95 8.40
C ALA A 74 -18.39 15.56 7.94
N ARG A 75 -18.54 16.88 8.09
CA ARG A 75 -19.72 17.61 7.63
C ARG A 75 -19.85 17.56 6.12
N TYR A 76 -18.77 17.85 5.39
CA TYR A 76 -18.75 17.82 3.92
C TYR A 76 -19.14 16.44 3.36
N LEU A 77 -18.65 15.37 3.98
CA LEU A 77 -18.96 14.01 3.58
C LEU A 77 -20.33 13.52 4.08
N GLY A 78 -20.97 14.22 5.02
CA GLY A 78 -22.22 13.78 5.64
C GLY A 78 -22.05 12.52 6.51
N VAL A 79 -20.88 12.30 7.10
CA VAL A 79 -20.60 11.10 7.92
C VAL A 79 -20.08 11.46 9.31
N PRO A 80 -20.26 10.60 10.32
CA PRO A 80 -19.68 10.84 11.65
C PRO A 80 -18.15 10.94 11.60
N LYS A 81 -17.55 11.82 12.42
CA LYS A 81 -16.09 11.98 12.52
C LYS A 81 -15.36 10.66 12.83
N GLN A 82 -16.02 9.78 13.59
CA GLN A 82 -15.51 8.46 13.95
C GLN A 82 -15.32 7.58 12.71
N ARG A 83 -16.19 7.75 11.71
CA ARG A 83 -16.11 7.04 10.44
C ARG A 83 -14.83 7.40 9.67
N ILE A 84 -14.45 8.68 9.68
CA ILE A 84 -13.20 9.15 9.07
C ILE A 84 -11.99 8.60 9.84
N ASN A 85 -12.07 8.53 11.18
CA ASN A 85 -11.05 7.87 12.00
C ASN A 85 -10.85 6.41 11.57
N ASP A 86 -11.91 5.65 11.32
CA ASP A 86 -11.83 4.25 10.89
C ASP A 86 -11.06 4.08 9.57
N PHE A 87 -11.31 4.96 8.60
CA PHE A 87 -10.68 4.93 7.29
C PHE A 87 -9.21 5.36 7.33
N LEU A 88 -8.94 6.51 7.98
CA LEU A 88 -7.65 7.18 7.90
C LEU A 88 -6.67 6.74 8.99
N THR A 89 -7.15 6.44 10.19
CA THR A 89 -6.31 6.09 11.35
C THR A 89 -6.40 4.62 11.70
N GLY A 90 -7.62 4.11 11.89
CA GLY A 90 -7.86 2.74 12.34
C GLY A 90 -7.51 1.68 11.30
N ARG A 91 -7.48 2.04 10.01
CA ARG A 91 -7.25 1.11 8.87
C ARG A 91 -8.17 -0.13 8.96
N SER A 92 -9.35 0.03 9.56
CA SER A 92 -10.24 -1.09 9.86
C SER A 92 -11.08 -1.49 8.64
N ARG A 93 -11.32 -0.53 7.74
CA ARG A 93 -12.09 -0.70 6.50
C ARG A 93 -11.72 0.36 5.46
N LEU A 94 -11.96 0.06 4.20
CA LEU A 94 -11.98 1.05 3.13
C LEU A 94 -13.36 1.72 3.04
N PRO A 95 -13.43 3.01 2.70
CA PRO A 95 -14.67 3.64 2.29
C PRO A 95 -15.19 3.03 0.98
N ASP A 96 -16.48 3.20 0.71
CA ASP A 96 -17.05 2.88 -0.60
C ASP A 96 -16.51 3.84 -1.68
N ALA A 97 -16.84 3.54 -2.94
CA ALA A 97 -16.33 4.29 -4.08
C ALA A 97 -16.81 5.75 -4.09
N GLU A 98 -18.08 6.01 -3.79
CA GLU A 98 -18.64 7.37 -3.78
C GLU A 98 -17.95 8.22 -2.71
N LEU A 99 -17.85 7.70 -1.50
CA LEU A 99 -17.22 8.39 -0.39
C LEU A 99 -15.73 8.63 -0.68
N THR A 100 -15.05 7.67 -1.31
CA THR A 100 -13.67 7.85 -1.78
C THR A 100 -13.56 9.01 -2.77
N LEU A 101 -14.44 9.09 -3.77
CA LEU A 101 -14.45 10.16 -4.76
C LEU A 101 -14.68 11.54 -4.12
N ARG A 102 -15.63 11.62 -3.18
CA ARG A 102 -15.88 12.86 -2.43
C ARG A 102 -14.68 13.27 -1.57
N MET A 103 -13.99 12.31 -0.96
CA MET A 103 -12.75 12.59 -0.21
C MET A 103 -11.63 13.09 -1.12
N ILE A 104 -11.48 12.53 -2.32
CA ILE A 104 -10.51 13.00 -3.32
C ILE A 104 -10.85 14.42 -3.76
N HIS A 105 -12.11 14.69 -4.09
CA HIS A 105 -12.56 16.03 -4.45
C HIS A 105 -12.24 17.05 -3.35
N TRP A 106 -12.56 16.73 -2.09
CA TRP A 106 -12.23 17.60 -0.96
C TRP A 106 -10.72 17.86 -0.85
N LEU A 107 -9.88 16.84 -1.04
CA LEU A 107 -8.43 16.98 -1.00
C LEU A 107 -7.91 17.91 -2.11
N THR A 108 -8.42 17.77 -3.34
CA THR A 108 -8.04 18.62 -4.48
C THR A 108 -8.42 20.08 -4.23
N GLU A 109 -9.63 20.34 -3.75
CA GLU A 109 -10.08 21.69 -3.41
C GLU A 109 -9.22 22.33 -2.32
N ARG A 110 -8.82 21.54 -1.31
CA ARG A 110 -7.93 21.99 -0.23
C ARG A 110 -6.53 22.31 -0.72
N ALA A 111 -6.00 21.52 -1.64
CA ALA A 111 -4.72 21.79 -2.29
C ALA A 111 -4.75 23.10 -3.11
N ASP A 112 -5.90 23.43 -3.70
CA ASP A 112 -6.13 24.71 -4.41
C ASP A 112 -6.41 25.89 -3.44
N GLY A 113 -6.33 25.68 -2.13
CA GLY A 113 -6.58 26.70 -1.11
C GLY A 113 -8.05 26.99 -0.83
N ARG A 114 -8.98 26.22 -1.41
CA ARG A 114 -10.42 26.30 -1.16
C ARG A 114 -10.82 25.35 -0.01
N ASP A 115 -11.86 25.70 0.75
CA ASP A 115 -12.44 24.77 1.75
C ASP A 115 -13.90 24.52 1.38
N PRO A 116 -14.23 23.41 0.69
CA PRO A 116 -15.59 23.14 0.24
C PRO A 116 -16.55 22.76 1.39
N ALA A 117 -16.05 22.73 2.63
CA ALA A 117 -16.84 22.53 3.84
C ALA A 117 -17.24 23.85 4.55
N LEU A 118 -16.79 24.99 4.03
CA LEU A 118 -17.18 26.35 4.44
C LEU A 118 -18.19 26.92 3.44
#